data_AF-A0A453L9D9-F1
#
_entry.id   AF-A0A453L9D9-F1
#
_cell.length_a   1.000
_cell.length_b   1.000
_cell.length_c   1.000
_cell.angle_alpha   90.00
_cell.angle_beta   90.00
_cell.angle_gamma   90.00
#
_symmetry.space_group_name_H-M   'P 1'
#
loop_
_entity.id
_entity.type
_entity.pdbx_description
1 polymer ?
#
loop_
_entity_poly.entity_id
_entity_poly.type
_entity_poly.pdbx_seq_one_letter_code
_entity_poly.pdbx_strand_id
1 'polypeptide(L)' 'MGIETSKHANAFLPNTMDFGELENMLQAPSVTPICLPVEFLKGITRDFSVDQELGRGGFGVVYK' A
#
# COMPACT_ATOMS: atom_id res chain seq x y z
N MET A 1 22.61 15.10 25.85
CA MET A 1 22.49 13.64 25.61
C MET A 1 21.11 13.21 26.07
N GLY A 2 20.14 13.24 25.15
CA GLY A 2 18.77 12.78 25.39
C GLY A 2 18.27 12.33 24.03
N ILE A 3 18.20 11.02 23.84
CA ILE A 3 17.99 10.37 22.56
C ILE A 3 16.65 10.78 21.94
N GLU A 4 16.73 11.28 20.71
CA GLU A 4 15.60 11.59 19.86
C GLU A 4 14.94 10.27 19.45
N THR A 5 13.88 9.88 20.15
CA THR A 5 13.04 8.77 19.69
C THR A 5 12.10 9.33 18.64
N SER A 6 12.56 9.24 17.40
CA SER A 6 11.81 9.43 16.16
C SER A 6 10.37 8.91 16.32
N LYS A 7 9.40 9.81 16.28
CA LYS A 7 7.95 9.52 16.33
C LYS A 7 7.42 8.77 15.10
N HIS A 8 8.28 8.18 14.29
CA HIS A 8 7.91 7.26 13.22
C HIS A 8 7.71 5.84 13.79
N ALA A 9 7.01 5.75 14.92
CA ALA A 9 6.47 4.49 15.38
C ALA A 9 5.37 4.10 14.38
N ASN A 10 5.63 3.05 13.61
CA ASN A 10 4.66 2.15 12.98
C ASN A 10 3.22 2.62 13.15
N ALA A 11 2.73 3.42 12.22
CA ALA A 11 1.30 3.57 12.04
C ALA A 11 0.81 2.21 11.51
N PHE A 12 0.57 1.28 12.42
CA PHE A 12 -0.35 0.18 12.21
C PHE A 12 -1.64 0.89 11.82
N LEU A 13 -1.90 1.01 10.52
CA LEU A 13 -3.13 1.61 10.04
C LEU A 13 -4.24 0.87 10.78
N PRO A 14 -5.12 1.57 11.51
CA PRO A 14 -6.19 0.90 12.20
C PRO A 14 -6.95 0.08 11.15
N ASN A 15 -7.40 -1.13 11.53
CA ASN A 15 -8.24 -2.03 10.71
C ASN A 15 -9.61 -1.40 10.30
N THR A 16 -9.71 -0.08 10.31
CA THR A 16 -10.90 0.75 10.11
C THR A 16 -10.76 1.72 8.94
N MET A 17 -9.59 1.79 8.27
CA MET A 17 -9.43 2.64 7.10
C MET A 17 -10.25 2.06 5.94
N ASP A 18 -11.20 2.83 5.44
CA ASP A 18 -12.08 2.40 4.35
C ASP A 18 -11.31 2.30 3.03
N PHE A 19 -11.77 1.43 2.13
CA PHE A 19 -11.21 1.26 0.79
C PHE A 19 -11.08 2.59 0.05
N GLY A 20 -12.06 3.48 0.20
CA GLY A 20 -12.04 4.80 -0.43
C GLY A 20 -10.91 5.69 0.09
N GLU A 21 -10.57 5.63 1.37
CA GLU A 21 -9.45 6.40 1.93
C GLU A 21 -8.11 5.90 1.41
N LEU A 22 -7.93 4.58 1.35
CA LEU A 22 -6.71 3.95 0.81
C LEU A 22 -6.52 4.23 -0.68
N GLU A 23 -7.60 4.19 -1.47
CA GLU A 23 -7.58 4.57 -2.89
C GLU A 23 -7.19 6.04 -3.07
N ASN A 24 -7.78 6.94 -2.27
CA ASN A 24 -7.44 8.37 -2.31
C ASN A 24 -5.96 8.63 -1.97
N MET A 25 -5.37 7.84 -1.08
CA MET A 25 -3.93 7.93 -0.77
C MET A 25 -3.04 7.57 -1.97
N LEU A 26 -3.49 6.68 -2.87
CA LEU A 26 -2.77 6.34 -4.10
C LEU A 26 -2.83 7.46 -5.15
N GLN A 27 -3.94 8.19 -5.22
CA GLN A 27 -4.16 9.24 -6.21
C GLN A 27 -3.41 10.54 -5.89
N ALA A 28 -3.08 10.78 -4.60
CA ALA A 28 -2.33 11.95 -4.16
C ALA A 28 -0.82 11.70 -4.30
N PRO A 29 -0.07 12.57 -5.02
CA PRO A 29 1.39 12.50 -5.03
C PRO A 29 1.91 12.68 -3.60
N SER A 30 2.46 11.61 -3.02
CA SER A 30 3.10 11.66 -1.71
C SER A 30 4.62 11.55 -1.87
N VAL A 31 5.35 12.34 -1.09
CA VAL A 31 6.82 12.29 -1.06
C VAL A 31 7.35 11.18 -0.12
N THR A 32 6.45 10.50 0.59
CA THR A 32 6.77 9.46 1.57
C THR A 32 6.08 8.14 1.22
N PRO A 33 6.76 6.99 1.33
CA PRO A 33 6.13 5.69 1.18
C PRO A 33 4.93 5.54 2.11
N ILE A 34 3.85 4.95 1.60
CA ILE A 34 2.65 4.63 2.36
C ILE A 34 2.61 3.13 2.65
N CYS A 35 2.25 2.77 3.87
CA CYS A 35 1.98 1.38 4.24
C CYS A 35 0.56 1.02 3.79
N LEU A 36 0.38 -0.03 3.01
CA LEU A 36 -0.94 -0.50 2.57
C LEU A 36 -1.20 -1.92 3.07
N PRO A 37 -2.41 -2.22 3.58
CA PRO A 37 -2.76 -3.57 3.97
C PRO A 37 -2.74 -4.54 2.78
N VAL A 38 -2.25 -5.77 2.98
CA VAL A 38 -2.24 -6.79 1.92
C VAL A 38 -3.66 -7.12 1.43
N GLU A 39 -4.65 -7.11 2.32
CA GLU A 39 -6.05 -7.36 1.94
C GLU A 39 -6.62 -6.26 1.05
N PHE A 40 -6.16 -5.01 1.19
CA PHE A 40 -6.49 -3.94 0.26
C PHE A 40 -5.88 -4.22 -1.13
N LEU A 41 -4.59 -4.61 -1.17
CA LEU A 41 -3.92 -4.97 -2.42
C LEU A 41 -4.61 -6.14 -3.14
N LYS A 42 -5.05 -7.15 -2.40
CA LYS A 42 -5.86 -8.25 -2.96
C LYS A 42 -7.19 -7.74 -3.52
N GLY A 43 -7.88 -6.86 -2.80
CA GLY A 43 -9.16 -6.33 -3.30
C GLY A 43 -9.02 -5.58 -4.63
N ILE A 44 -8.00 -4.72 -4.78
CA ILE A 44 -7.80 -3.96 -6.03
C ILE A 44 -7.28 -4.84 -7.19
N THR A 45 -6.52 -5.90 -6.89
CA THR A 45 -5.96 -6.82 -7.90
C THR A 45 -6.81 -8.07 -8.17
N ARG A 46 -8.00 -8.17 -7.56
CA ARG A 46 -8.84 -9.38 -7.58
C ARG A 46 -8.08 -10.64 -7.14
N ASP A 47 -7.43 -10.52 -5.99
CA ASP A 47 -6.54 -11.52 -5.40
C ASP A 47 -5.39 -11.92 -6.34
N PHE A 48 -4.70 -10.91 -6.89
CA PHE A 48 -3.57 -11.08 -7.82
C PHE A 48 -3.93 -11.92 -9.05
N SER A 49 -5.14 -11.72 -9.59
CA SER A 49 -5.61 -12.43 -10.79
C SER A 49 -4.74 -12.10 -12.01
N VAL A 50 -4.50 -13.11 -12.85
CA VAL A 50 -3.82 -12.96 -14.15
C VAL A 50 -4.58 -11.97 -15.05
N ASP A 51 -5.89 -11.84 -14.89
CA ASP A 51 -6.71 -10.86 -15.63
C ASP A 51 -6.39 -9.41 -15.26
N GLN A 52 -5.66 -9.17 -14.17
CA GLN A 52 -5.17 -7.86 -13.75
C GLN A 52 -3.67 -7.68 -13.99
N GLU A 53 -2.96 -8.69 -14.51
CA GLU A 53 -1.53 -8.58 -14.83
C GLU A 53 -1.32 -7.62 -16.00
N LEU A 54 -0.54 -6.57 -15.78
CA LEU A 54 -0.06 -5.65 -16.82
C LEU A 54 1.23 -6.18 -17.48
N GLY A 55 2.01 -6.94 -16.73
CA GLY A 55 3.20 -7.61 -17.24
C GLY A 55 4.06 -8.23 -16.15
N ARG A 56 5.02 -9.03 -16.58
CA ARG A 56 5.96 -9.77 -15.72
C ARG A 56 7.38 -9.54 -16.17
N GLY A 57 8.21 -9.05 -15.25
CA GLY A 57 9.65 -8.89 -15.43
C GLY A 57 10.44 -10.00 -14.74
N GLY A 58 11.76 -9.93 -14.78
CA GLY A 58 12.65 -10.92 -14.15
C GLY A 58 12.55 -10.99 -12.62
N PHE A 59 11.91 -10.01 -11.97
CA PHE A 59 11.85 -9.88 -10.52
C PHE A 59 10.43 -9.78 -9.94
N GLY A 60 9.39 -9.73 -10.79
CA GLY A 60 8.04 -9.53 -10.27
C GLY A 60 6.97 -9.34 -11.33
N VAL A 61 5.74 -9.23 -10.85
CA VAL A 61 4.51 -9.05 -11.62
C VAL A 61 3.95 -7.67 -11.28
N VAL A 62 3.48 -6.96 -12.30
CA VAL A 62 2.81 -5.68 -12.16
C VAL A 62 1.33 -5.89 -12.42
N TYR A 63 0.47 -5.41 -11.52
CA TYR A 63 -0.98 -5.48 -11.65
C TYR A 63 -1.56 -4.08 -11.91
N LYS A 64 -2.76 -4.05 -12.48
CA LYS A 64 -3.53 -2.83 -12.73
C LYS A 64 -3.95 -2.13 -11.44
#